data_AF-A0AAW6NC25-F1
#
_entry.id   AF-A0AAW6NC25-F1
#
_cell.length_a   1.000
_cell.length_b   1.000
_cell.length_c   1.000
_cell.angle_alpha   90.00
_cell.angle_beta   90.00
_cell.angle_gamma   90.00
#
_symmetry.space_group_name_H-M   'P 1'
#
loop_
_entity.id
_entity.type
_entity.pdbx_description
1 polymer ?
#
loop_
_entity_poly.entity_id
_entity_poly.type
_entity_poly.pdbx_seq_one_letter_code
_entity_poly.pdbx_strand_id
1 'polypeptide(L)'
;MNAYRPGFEDVCRVHLSPDSINWYGHIAEASEELRQQIKRMRRDRMSPKQFGLYVKAHPDRLLITAANKMRAGERIVVNQNFSGRIVESYLLPFDKRINEENEALIAEYWQKKFGCAALEETGKGWLATDAKISEIEEFLTKFRSHADFADRKAAALNYLRALSDKYDAGDVLLISVSKKGEDAGNHLLGTQERTSARRDGDAWRTSKDRVASRGDEKLGLSDSQKHEAAALAREDGDDKKPSDFHFRSARKKPLLMVHVLGPVGGDPDARVPSFGLSFPPGHYQTEVEVVANQVWIERMQGGSFDTPDEEEDYDE
;
A
#
# COMPACT_ATOMS: atom_id res chain seq x y z
N MET A 1 6.83 -36.23 20.56
CA MET A 1 7.25 -37.14 19.47
C MET A 1 7.05 -36.39 18.15
N ASN A 2 8.12 -35.81 17.61
CA ASN A 2 8.05 -35.06 16.36
C ASN A 2 7.99 -36.05 15.19
N ALA A 3 6.90 -35.99 14.42
CA ALA A 3 6.73 -36.76 13.20
C ALA A 3 7.60 -36.14 12.09
N TYR A 4 8.72 -36.76 11.79
CA TYR A 4 9.49 -36.51 10.58
C TYR A 4 8.70 -37.10 9.40
N ARG A 5 8.26 -36.25 8.45
CA ARG A 5 7.65 -36.73 7.20
C ARG A 5 8.77 -36.96 6.17
N PRO A 6 8.91 -38.16 5.59
CA PRO A 6 9.88 -38.42 4.53
C PRO A 6 9.63 -37.50 3.32
N GLY A 7 10.69 -36.92 2.74
CA GLY A 7 10.62 -36.04 1.56
C GLY A 7 10.90 -34.54 1.79
N PHE A 8 11.33 -34.15 3.01
CA PHE A 8 11.73 -32.77 3.34
C PHE A 8 13.22 -32.64 3.71
N GLU A 9 14.06 -33.60 3.32
CA GLU A 9 15.48 -33.66 3.68
C GLU A 9 16.32 -32.53 3.06
N ASP A 10 15.83 -31.92 1.97
CA ASP A 10 16.57 -30.92 1.19
C ASP A 10 16.12 -29.46 1.47
N VAL A 11 15.17 -29.26 2.39
CA VAL A 11 14.63 -27.92 2.67
C VAL A 11 15.31 -27.33 3.90
N CYS A 12 16.27 -26.43 3.68
CA CYS A 12 16.79 -25.57 4.74
C CYS A 12 15.65 -24.72 5.33
N ARG A 13 15.21 -25.07 6.55
CA ARG A 13 14.27 -24.25 7.31
C ARG A 13 15.05 -23.20 8.07
N VAL A 14 15.00 -21.95 7.58
CA VAL A 14 15.55 -20.82 8.31
C VAL A 14 14.55 -20.42 9.39
N HIS A 15 14.95 -20.55 10.66
CA HIS A 15 14.18 -20.08 11.79
C HIS A 15 14.58 -18.64 12.09
N LEU A 16 13.73 -17.69 11.73
CA LEU A 16 13.94 -16.25 11.95
C LEU A 16 12.92 -15.72 12.97
N SER A 17 13.29 -14.68 13.71
CA SER A 17 12.32 -13.97 14.55
C SER A 17 11.21 -13.35 13.69
N PRO A 18 9.99 -13.14 14.23
CA PRO A 18 8.90 -12.50 13.48
C PRO A 18 9.28 -11.14 12.88
N ASP A 19 10.11 -10.37 13.58
CA ASP A 19 10.57 -9.06 13.09
C ASP A 19 11.60 -9.20 11.97
N SER A 20 12.55 -10.15 12.06
CA SER A 20 13.46 -10.44 10.95
C SER A 20 12.72 -10.97 9.71
N ILE A 21 11.68 -11.80 9.89
CA ILE A 21 10.84 -12.28 8.76
C ILE A 21 10.17 -11.09 8.06
N ASN A 22 9.63 -10.14 8.83
CA ASN A 22 9.01 -8.95 8.27
C ASN A 22 10.05 -8.11 7.52
N TRP A 23 11.22 -7.90 8.09
CA TRP A 23 12.30 -7.11 7.51
C TRP A 23 12.85 -7.71 6.20
N TYR A 24 13.21 -8.99 6.18
CA TYR A 24 13.65 -9.65 4.94
C TYR A 24 12.52 -9.71 3.90
N GLY A 25 11.27 -9.86 4.36
CA GLY A 25 10.10 -9.77 3.50
C GLY A 25 10.01 -8.41 2.80
N HIS A 26 10.21 -7.32 3.55
CA HIS A 26 10.23 -5.95 3.03
C HIS A 26 11.34 -5.74 1.99
N ILE A 27 12.57 -6.19 2.28
CA ILE A 27 13.70 -6.08 1.33
C ILE A 27 13.42 -6.85 0.04
N ALA A 28 12.88 -8.07 0.15
CA ALA A 28 12.57 -8.90 -1.00
C ALA A 28 11.45 -8.27 -1.86
N GLU A 29 10.42 -7.70 -1.22
CA GLU A 29 9.34 -7.00 -1.91
C GLU A 29 9.83 -5.72 -2.60
N ALA A 30 10.64 -4.91 -1.91
CA ALA A 30 11.25 -3.71 -2.49
C ALA A 30 12.20 -4.05 -3.67
N SER A 31 12.96 -5.13 -3.55
CA SER A 31 13.88 -5.59 -4.61
C SER A 31 13.12 -6.06 -5.85
N GLU A 32 12.05 -6.84 -5.68
CA GLU A 32 11.19 -7.23 -6.81
C GLU A 32 10.46 -6.01 -7.38
N GLU A 33 9.98 -5.09 -6.54
CA GLU A 33 9.36 -3.84 -6.99
C GLU A 33 10.31 -3.02 -7.88
N LEU A 34 11.56 -2.83 -7.44
CA LEU A 34 12.58 -2.13 -8.23
C LEU A 34 12.86 -2.85 -9.56
N ARG A 35 12.94 -4.18 -9.56
CA ARG A 35 13.11 -4.97 -10.78
C ARG A 35 11.95 -4.79 -11.76
N GLN A 36 10.71 -4.79 -11.25
CA GLN A 36 9.51 -4.53 -12.05
C GLN A 36 9.51 -3.11 -12.63
N GLN A 37 9.90 -2.11 -11.84
CA GLN A 37 10.05 -0.74 -12.30
C GLN A 37 11.09 -0.62 -13.42
N ILE A 38 12.27 -1.24 -13.29
CA ILE A 38 13.32 -1.22 -14.32
C ILE A 38 12.81 -1.78 -15.65
N LYS A 39 12.18 -2.95 -15.63
CA LYS A 39 11.62 -3.58 -16.84
C LYS A 39 10.65 -2.64 -17.54
N ARG A 40 9.83 -1.94 -16.76
CA ARG A 40 8.83 -1.02 -17.25
C ARG A 40 9.42 0.23 -17.89
N MET A 41 10.38 0.85 -17.22
CA MET A 41 11.05 2.05 -17.76
C MET A 41 11.75 1.73 -19.08
N ARG A 42 12.29 0.52 -19.22
CA ARG A 42 12.81 0.02 -20.50
C ARG A 42 11.71 -0.11 -21.56
N ARG A 43 10.56 -0.68 -21.21
CA ARG A 43 9.41 -0.83 -22.11
C ARG A 43 8.87 0.53 -22.56
N ASP A 44 8.77 1.47 -21.63
CA ASP A 44 8.30 2.83 -21.86
C ASP A 44 9.39 3.71 -22.54
N ARG A 45 10.52 3.10 -22.95
CA ARG A 45 11.66 3.72 -23.66
C ARG A 45 12.26 4.93 -22.95
N MET A 46 12.29 4.91 -21.61
CA MET A 46 12.89 5.97 -20.82
C MET A 46 14.42 6.00 -20.96
N SER A 47 14.98 7.21 -20.94
CA SER A 47 16.44 7.38 -20.98
C SER A 47 17.09 7.01 -19.64
N PRO A 48 18.37 6.57 -19.63
CA PRO A 48 19.14 6.35 -18.39
C PRO A 48 19.20 7.58 -17.47
N LYS A 49 19.14 8.80 -18.03
CA LYS A 49 19.09 10.03 -17.24
C LYS A 49 17.76 10.15 -16.46
N GLN A 50 16.63 9.89 -17.13
CA GLN A 50 15.32 9.88 -16.46
C GLN A 50 15.23 8.72 -15.45
N PHE A 51 15.84 7.58 -15.76
CA PHE A 51 16.01 6.49 -14.82
C PHE A 51 16.78 6.91 -13.56
N GLY A 52 17.93 7.59 -13.74
CA GLY A 52 18.71 8.09 -12.62
C GLY A 52 17.95 9.09 -11.74
N LEU A 53 17.13 9.96 -12.32
CA LEU A 53 16.27 10.89 -11.58
C LEU A 53 15.19 10.15 -10.78
N TYR A 54 14.50 9.20 -11.41
CA TYR A 54 13.49 8.38 -10.74
C TYR A 54 14.08 7.54 -9.59
N VAL A 55 15.22 6.89 -9.80
CA VAL A 55 15.91 6.14 -8.74
C VAL A 55 16.38 7.06 -7.61
N LYS A 56 16.77 8.31 -7.93
CA LYS A 56 17.08 9.31 -6.90
C LYS A 56 15.83 9.69 -6.12
N ALA A 57 14.68 9.87 -6.75
CA ALA A 57 13.42 10.14 -6.08
C ALA A 57 12.78 8.90 -5.42
N HIS A 58 13.44 7.72 -5.50
CA HIS A 58 12.94 6.51 -4.87
C HIS A 58 13.12 6.63 -3.35
N PRO A 59 12.04 6.49 -2.55
CA PRO A 59 12.07 6.65 -1.08
C PRO A 59 13.25 5.92 -0.44
N ASP A 60 13.39 4.64 -0.75
CA ASP A 60 14.30 3.74 -0.02
C ASP A 60 15.78 4.15 -0.15
N ARG A 61 16.19 4.78 -1.27
CA ARG A 61 17.60 5.17 -1.49
C ARG A 61 17.95 6.50 -0.84
N LEU A 62 17.08 7.51 -0.94
CA LEU A 62 17.27 8.80 -0.28
C LEU A 62 17.29 8.63 1.24
N LEU A 63 16.42 7.75 1.74
CA LEU A 63 16.29 7.51 3.16
C LEU A 63 17.58 6.96 3.79
N ILE A 64 18.26 6.01 3.14
CA ILE A 64 19.50 5.42 3.66
C ILE A 64 20.62 6.46 3.76
N THR A 65 20.77 7.29 2.74
CA THR A 65 21.83 8.32 2.73
C THR A 65 21.53 9.49 3.65
N ALA A 66 20.25 9.80 3.84
CA ALA A 66 19.84 10.92 4.68
C ALA A 66 19.77 10.54 6.17
N ALA A 67 19.33 9.32 6.52
CA ALA A 67 19.41 8.79 7.90
C ALA A 67 20.81 8.94 8.48
N ASN A 68 21.83 8.49 7.73
CA ASN A 68 23.23 8.50 8.17
C ASN A 68 23.84 9.91 8.33
N LYS A 69 23.13 10.96 7.92
CA LYS A 69 23.61 12.36 7.98
C LYS A 69 22.72 13.28 8.81
N MET A 70 21.56 12.81 9.26
CA MET A 70 20.61 13.63 10.01
C MET A 70 20.94 13.63 11.50
N ARG A 71 20.99 14.83 12.08
CA ARG A 71 21.08 14.97 13.54
C ARG A 71 19.68 14.91 14.17
N ALA A 72 19.61 14.53 15.45
CA ALA A 72 18.35 14.48 16.18
C ALA A 72 17.59 15.82 16.10
N GLY A 73 16.35 15.78 15.60
CA GLY A 73 15.48 16.95 15.44
C GLY A 73 15.59 17.69 14.10
N GLU A 74 16.55 17.34 13.24
CA GLU A 74 16.65 17.88 11.89
C GLU A 74 15.49 17.36 11.01
N ARG A 75 14.98 18.21 10.14
CA ARG A 75 13.94 17.87 9.16
C ARG A 75 14.50 18.09 7.77
N ILE A 76 14.39 17.08 6.92
CA ILE A 76 14.76 17.17 5.51
C ILE A 76 13.52 17.08 4.64
N VAL A 77 13.55 17.72 3.49
CA VAL A 77 12.53 17.53 2.46
C VAL A 77 12.98 16.41 1.54
N VAL A 78 12.16 15.37 1.41
CA VAL A 78 12.39 14.21 0.54
C VAL A 78 11.32 14.19 -0.52
N ASN A 79 11.74 14.07 -1.79
CA ASN A 79 10.81 13.88 -2.89
C ASN A 79 10.37 12.42 -2.96
N GLN A 80 9.06 12.21 -3.12
CA GLN A 80 8.43 10.90 -3.23
C GLN A 80 7.73 10.76 -4.58
N ASN A 81 7.84 9.57 -5.17
CA ASN A 81 7.11 9.19 -6.37
C ASN A 81 6.32 7.89 -6.10
N PHE A 82 5.02 7.90 -6.42
CA PHE A 82 4.14 6.72 -6.28
C PHE A 82 3.71 6.11 -7.62
N SER A 83 4.38 6.43 -8.73
CA SER A 83 4.06 5.92 -10.07
C SER A 83 4.12 4.39 -10.11
N GLY A 84 2.99 3.77 -10.44
CA GLY A 84 2.88 2.31 -10.49
C GLY A 84 2.92 1.64 -9.11
N ARG A 85 2.72 2.38 -8.01
CA ARG A 85 2.75 1.89 -6.63
C ARG A 85 1.36 1.95 -5.99
N ILE A 86 1.23 1.30 -4.84
CA ILE A 86 0.08 1.42 -3.94
C ILE A 86 0.55 1.97 -2.59
N VAL A 87 -0.22 2.89 -2.03
CA VAL A 87 -0.03 3.39 -0.67
C VAL A 87 -1.16 2.86 0.21
N GLU A 88 -0.83 2.04 1.20
CA GLU A 88 -1.79 1.35 2.05
C GLU A 88 -1.71 1.85 3.49
N SER A 89 -2.86 2.02 4.15
CA SER A 89 -2.93 2.42 5.55
C SER A 89 -2.57 1.26 6.48
N TYR A 90 -1.28 0.95 6.59
CA TYR A 90 -0.79 -0.19 7.37
C TYR A 90 -0.82 0.00 8.89
N LEU A 91 -0.89 1.26 9.34
CA LEU A 91 -0.95 1.63 10.75
C LEU A 91 -2.29 2.30 11.02
N LEU A 92 -3.16 1.58 11.70
CA LEU A 92 -4.58 1.88 11.83
C LEU A 92 -4.91 2.30 13.26
N PRO A 93 -5.81 3.27 13.48
CA PRO A 93 -6.20 3.68 14.81
C PRO A 93 -6.79 2.54 15.65
N PHE A 94 -6.36 2.42 16.90
CA PHE A 94 -7.03 1.58 17.91
C PHE A 94 -8.27 2.29 18.51
N ASP A 95 -8.34 3.62 18.42
CA ASP A 95 -9.44 4.44 18.95
C ASP A 95 -10.76 4.12 18.24
N LYS A 96 -11.72 3.56 19.01
CA LYS A 96 -13.05 3.19 18.53
C LYS A 96 -13.81 4.37 17.93
N ARG A 97 -13.70 5.57 18.52
CA ARG A 97 -14.39 6.76 18.02
C ARG A 97 -13.89 7.14 16.63
N ILE A 98 -12.58 7.04 16.40
CA ILE A 98 -12.00 7.30 15.07
C ILE A 98 -12.53 6.28 14.05
N ASN A 99 -12.62 5.01 14.45
CA ASN A 99 -13.12 3.94 13.60
C ASN A 99 -14.61 4.12 13.28
N GLU A 100 -15.45 4.46 14.26
CA GLU A 100 -16.87 4.76 14.08
C GLU A 100 -17.10 5.99 13.17
N GLU A 101 -16.34 7.07 13.36
CA GLU A 101 -16.38 8.25 12.50
C GLU A 101 -16.00 7.92 11.05
N ASN A 102 -14.98 7.07 10.85
CA ASN A 102 -14.57 6.61 9.52
C ASN A 102 -15.60 5.65 8.89
N GLU A 103 -16.24 4.77 9.67
CA GLU A 103 -17.33 3.92 9.15
C GLU A 103 -18.53 4.75 8.71
N ALA A 104 -18.91 5.78 9.49
CA ALA A 104 -19.95 6.71 9.09
C ALA A 104 -19.59 7.46 7.80
N LEU A 105 -18.33 7.89 7.65
CA LEU A 105 -17.84 8.51 6.42
C LEU A 105 -17.91 7.55 5.22
N ILE A 106 -17.55 6.27 5.40
CA ILE A 106 -17.67 5.26 4.35
C ILE A 106 -19.13 5.07 3.95
N ALA A 107 -20.03 4.98 4.92
CA ALA A 107 -21.46 4.83 4.67
C ALA A 107 -22.03 6.05 3.89
N GLU A 108 -21.65 7.27 4.27
CA GLU A 108 -22.01 8.50 3.55
C GLU A 108 -21.55 8.44 2.08
N TYR A 109 -20.28 8.12 1.84
CA TYR A 109 -19.71 8.10 0.49
C TYR A 109 -20.22 6.94 -0.36
N TRP A 110 -20.51 5.80 0.25
CA TRP A 110 -21.19 4.69 -0.41
C TRP A 110 -22.62 5.10 -0.80
N GLN A 111 -23.38 5.72 0.10
CA GLN A 111 -24.76 6.17 -0.19
C GLN A 111 -24.83 7.13 -1.39
N LYS A 112 -23.90 8.09 -1.48
CA LYS A 112 -23.78 8.99 -2.65
C LYS A 112 -23.01 8.36 -3.82
N LYS A 113 -22.64 7.08 -3.73
CA LYS A 113 -21.94 6.30 -4.76
C LYS A 113 -20.65 6.94 -5.25
N PHE A 114 -19.94 7.67 -4.38
CA PHE A 114 -18.78 8.50 -4.75
C PHE A 114 -19.05 9.45 -5.95
N GLY A 115 -20.30 9.91 -6.09
CA GLY A 115 -20.72 10.78 -7.19
C GLY A 115 -21.00 10.07 -8.52
N CYS A 116 -20.92 8.73 -8.57
CA CYS A 116 -21.20 7.94 -9.76
C CYS A 116 -22.70 7.61 -9.90
N ALA A 117 -23.13 7.26 -11.12
CA ALA A 117 -24.54 6.93 -11.39
C ALA A 117 -24.99 5.63 -10.68
N ALA A 118 -24.12 4.62 -10.67
CA ALA A 118 -24.37 3.32 -10.10
C ALA A 118 -23.09 2.73 -9.51
N LEU A 119 -23.26 1.74 -8.63
CA LEU A 119 -22.19 0.87 -8.17
C LEU A 119 -22.36 -0.50 -8.80
N GLU A 120 -21.26 -1.10 -9.21
CA GLU A 120 -21.21 -2.44 -9.78
C GLU A 120 -20.78 -3.46 -8.73
N GLU A 121 -21.47 -4.59 -8.63
CA GLU A 121 -21.06 -5.67 -7.74
C GLU A 121 -19.88 -6.44 -8.35
N THR A 122 -18.83 -6.63 -7.55
CA THR A 122 -17.59 -7.28 -7.99
C THR A 122 -17.47 -8.72 -7.48
N GLY A 123 -18.44 -9.19 -6.69
CA GLY A 123 -18.39 -10.43 -5.92
C GLY A 123 -17.53 -10.34 -4.64
N LYS A 124 -16.77 -9.26 -4.46
CA LYS A 124 -16.00 -8.95 -3.24
C LYS A 124 -16.23 -7.49 -2.80
N GLY A 125 -17.46 -7.03 -2.96
CA GLY A 125 -17.88 -5.65 -2.67
C GLY A 125 -18.28 -4.89 -3.92
N TRP A 126 -18.14 -3.56 -3.88
CA TRP A 126 -18.81 -2.63 -4.79
C TRP A 126 -17.82 -1.72 -5.49
N LEU A 127 -18.04 -1.46 -6.77
CA LEU A 127 -17.19 -0.61 -7.60
C LEU A 127 -17.93 0.64 -8.03
N ALA A 128 -17.35 1.81 -7.75
CA ALA A 128 -17.67 3.06 -8.40
C ALA A 128 -16.65 3.30 -9.52
N THR A 129 -17.10 3.21 -10.77
CA THR A 129 -16.27 3.46 -11.95
C THR A 129 -16.28 4.95 -12.27
N ASP A 130 -15.11 5.51 -12.55
CA ASP A 130 -14.94 6.91 -12.96
C ASP A 130 -15.50 7.94 -11.95
N ALA A 131 -15.23 7.71 -10.66
CA ALA A 131 -15.45 8.71 -9.63
C ALA A 131 -14.48 9.88 -9.83
N LYS A 132 -14.98 11.12 -9.72
CA LYS A 132 -14.14 12.32 -9.86
C LYS A 132 -13.00 12.30 -8.86
N ILE A 133 -11.80 12.67 -9.28
CA ILE A 133 -10.65 12.75 -8.36
C ILE A 133 -10.95 13.67 -7.16
N SER A 134 -11.73 14.74 -7.35
CA SER A 134 -12.16 15.62 -6.25
C SER A 134 -12.98 14.90 -5.17
N GLU A 135 -13.83 13.93 -5.53
CA GLU A 135 -14.61 13.14 -4.56
C GLU A 135 -13.70 12.19 -3.77
N ILE A 136 -12.73 11.56 -4.45
CA ILE A 136 -11.72 10.69 -3.81
C ILE A 136 -10.84 11.51 -2.86
N GLU A 137 -10.43 12.71 -3.30
CA GLU A 137 -9.62 13.63 -2.50
C GLU A 137 -10.36 14.11 -1.24
N GLU A 138 -11.64 14.50 -1.38
CA GLU A 138 -12.46 14.94 -0.25
C GLU A 138 -12.66 13.80 0.77
N PHE A 139 -12.96 12.59 0.29
CA PHE A 139 -13.06 11.39 1.12
C PHE A 139 -11.76 11.18 1.91
N LEU A 140 -10.62 11.11 1.21
CA LEU A 140 -9.32 10.87 1.84
C LEU A 140 -8.96 12.01 2.78
N THR A 141 -9.30 13.26 2.49
CA THR A 141 -9.05 14.39 3.40
C THR A 141 -9.79 14.19 4.72
N LYS A 142 -11.08 13.82 4.67
CA LYS A 142 -11.93 13.58 5.84
C LYS A 142 -11.58 12.30 6.61
N PHE A 143 -11.07 11.27 5.92
CA PHE A 143 -10.74 9.98 6.52
C PHE A 143 -9.64 10.11 7.59
N ARG A 144 -9.92 9.78 8.85
CA ARG A 144 -8.96 9.95 9.94
C ARG A 144 -7.99 8.76 10.00
N SER A 145 -6.69 9.01 9.86
CA SER A 145 -5.64 8.00 10.00
C SER A 145 -4.92 8.10 11.34
N HIS A 146 -4.15 7.07 11.69
CA HIS A 146 -3.22 7.15 12.81
C HIS A 146 -2.22 8.31 12.60
N ALA A 147 -1.81 8.99 13.68
CA ALA A 147 -0.94 10.17 13.60
C ALA A 147 0.39 9.85 12.90
N ASP A 148 0.98 8.70 13.23
CA ASP A 148 2.23 8.22 12.63
C ASP A 148 2.12 7.81 11.15
N PHE A 149 0.89 7.74 10.60
CA PHE A 149 0.64 7.50 9.18
C PHE A 149 0.21 8.76 8.43
N ALA A 150 -0.05 9.88 9.13
CA ALA A 150 -0.64 11.09 8.56
C ALA A 150 0.21 11.69 7.43
N ASP A 151 1.54 11.73 7.59
CA ASP A 151 2.45 12.28 6.57
C ASP A 151 2.44 11.43 5.28
N ARG A 152 2.40 10.10 5.42
CA ARG A 152 2.35 9.19 4.27
C ARG A 152 1.02 9.28 3.53
N LYS A 153 -0.08 9.41 4.28
CA LYS A 153 -1.40 9.72 3.71
C LYS A 153 -1.38 11.06 2.96
N ALA A 154 -0.82 12.11 3.57
CA ALA A 154 -0.73 13.44 2.95
C ALA A 154 0.11 13.42 1.67
N ALA A 155 1.22 12.69 1.65
CA ALA A 155 2.03 12.47 0.45
C ALA A 155 1.22 11.80 -0.67
N ALA A 156 0.48 10.73 -0.35
CA ALA A 156 -0.36 10.04 -1.32
C ALA A 156 -1.48 10.94 -1.88
N LEU A 157 -2.10 11.76 -1.02
CA LEU A 157 -3.11 12.74 -1.42
C LEU A 157 -2.52 13.83 -2.33
N ASN A 158 -1.35 14.37 -1.99
CA ASN A 158 -0.66 15.34 -2.82
C ASN A 158 -0.26 14.76 -4.17
N TYR A 159 0.11 13.48 -4.21
CA TYR A 159 0.44 12.82 -5.47
C TYR A 159 -0.80 12.59 -6.32
N LEU A 160 -1.93 12.23 -5.72
CA LEU A 160 -3.22 12.15 -6.40
C LEU A 160 -3.61 13.51 -7.02
N ARG A 161 -3.45 14.60 -6.26
CA ARG A 161 -3.66 15.98 -6.75
C ARG A 161 -2.72 16.33 -7.89
N ALA A 162 -1.43 15.99 -7.79
CA ALA A 162 -0.46 16.24 -8.86
C ALA A 162 -0.78 15.47 -10.17
N LEU A 163 -1.65 14.46 -10.09
CA LEU A 163 -2.13 13.70 -11.25
C LEU A 163 -3.52 14.13 -11.74
N SER A 164 -4.20 15.08 -11.10
CA SER A 164 -5.57 15.48 -11.48
C SER A 164 -5.64 16.09 -12.89
N ASP A 165 -4.55 16.67 -13.38
CA ASP A 165 -4.47 17.20 -14.75
C ASP A 165 -4.44 16.08 -15.82
N LYS A 166 -4.05 14.86 -15.43
CA LYS A 166 -3.95 13.70 -16.31
C LYS A 166 -5.11 12.74 -16.15
N TYR A 167 -5.68 12.69 -14.95
CA TYR A 167 -6.83 11.86 -14.59
C TYR A 167 -7.90 12.75 -13.96
N ASP A 168 -8.99 12.96 -14.68
CA ASP A 168 -10.20 13.61 -14.17
C ASP A 168 -10.99 12.67 -13.23
N ALA A 169 -10.85 11.35 -13.43
CA ALA A 169 -11.53 10.33 -12.68
C ALA A 169 -10.62 9.14 -12.28
N GLY A 170 -11.03 8.43 -11.22
CA GLY A 170 -10.44 7.20 -10.74
C GLY A 170 -11.52 6.21 -10.30
N ASP A 171 -11.13 4.96 -10.07
CA ASP A 171 -12.06 3.95 -9.57
C ASP A 171 -12.06 3.92 -8.04
N VAL A 172 -13.21 3.59 -7.46
CA VAL A 172 -13.34 3.33 -6.02
C VAL A 172 -13.90 1.93 -5.80
N LEU A 173 -13.15 1.09 -5.09
CA LEU A 173 -13.56 -0.23 -4.66
C LEU A 173 -13.88 -0.22 -3.17
N LEU A 174 -15.14 -0.45 -2.83
CA LEU A 174 -15.59 -0.71 -1.48
C LEU A 174 -15.51 -2.22 -1.22
N ILE A 175 -14.41 -2.68 -0.64
CA ILE A 175 -14.17 -4.11 -0.40
C ILE A 175 -15.00 -4.57 0.79
N SER A 176 -15.88 -5.54 0.52
CA SER A 176 -16.83 -6.04 1.49
C SER A 176 -16.92 -7.56 1.43
N VAL A 177 -16.86 -8.21 2.59
CA VAL A 177 -17.04 -9.66 2.71
C VAL A 177 -18.47 -9.92 3.15
N SER A 178 -19.34 -10.30 2.21
CA SER A 178 -20.78 -10.46 2.46
C SER A 178 -21.12 -11.36 3.65
N LYS A 179 -20.36 -12.45 3.86
CA LYS A 179 -20.53 -13.38 4.98
C LYS A 179 -20.02 -12.86 6.34
N LYS A 180 -19.48 -11.66 6.41
CA LYS A 180 -18.86 -11.06 7.60
C LYS A 180 -19.49 -9.71 7.96
N GLY A 181 -20.82 -9.69 8.00
CA GLY A 181 -21.58 -8.54 8.49
C GLY A 181 -21.67 -7.38 7.51
N GLU A 182 -21.70 -7.67 6.20
CA GLU A 182 -22.14 -6.67 5.23
C GLU A 182 -23.64 -6.40 5.42
N ASP A 183 -24.01 -5.13 5.37
CA ASP A 183 -25.39 -4.68 5.23
C ASP A 183 -25.44 -3.55 4.18
N ALA A 184 -25.66 -3.94 2.92
CA ALA A 184 -25.73 -3.00 1.80
C ALA A 184 -26.90 -2.01 1.93
N GLY A 185 -27.98 -2.36 2.63
CA GLY A 185 -29.13 -1.47 2.86
C GLY A 185 -28.77 -0.31 3.79
N ASN A 186 -27.88 -0.57 4.76
CA ASN A 186 -27.35 0.42 5.69
C ASN A 186 -25.94 0.93 5.32
N HIS A 187 -25.44 0.60 4.12
CA HIS A 187 -24.11 0.97 3.64
C HIS A 187 -22.96 0.56 4.58
N LEU A 188 -23.12 -0.61 5.23
CA LEU A 188 -22.14 -1.18 6.15
C LEU A 188 -21.30 -2.25 5.45
N LEU A 189 -19.97 -2.04 5.38
CA LEU A 189 -19.07 -3.02 4.76
C LEU A 189 -18.85 -4.23 5.66
N GLY A 190 -18.82 -5.42 5.07
CA GLY A 190 -18.43 -6.63 5.79
C GLY A 190 -16.93 -6.67 6.08
N THR A 191 -16.55 -7.19 7.24
CA THR A 191 -15.15 -7.15 7.71
C THR A 191 -14.27 -8.17 7.01
N GLN A 192 -13.01 -7.79 6.79
CA GLN A 192 -11.95 -8.68 6.35
C GLN A 192 -11.08 -9.08 7.54
N GLU A 193 -11.13 -10.36 7.90
CA GLU A 193 -10.29 -10.88 8.97
C GLU A 193 -8.80 -10.74 8.61
N ARG A 194 -8.02 -10.27 9.59
CA ARG A 194 -6.56 -10.14 9.49
C ARG A 194 -5.91 -10.77 10.71
N THR A 195 -5.53 -12.05 10.55
CA THR A 195 -4.87 -12.83 11.60
C THR A 195 -3.44 -12.41 11.90
N SER A 196 -2.82 -11.69 10.96
CA SER A 196 -1.44 -11.22 11.08
C SER A 196 -1.33 -9.77 11.54
N ALA A 197 -2.46 -9.08 11.78
CA ALA A 197 -2.46 -7.75 12.36
C ALA A 197 -2.11 -7.84 13.85
N ARG A 198 -1.20 -6.99 14.32
CA ARG A 198 -0.77 -6.95 15.72
C ARG A 198 -1.03 -5.59 16.33
N ARG A 199 -1.33 -5.57 17.64
CA ARG A 199 -1.42 -4.31 18.38
C ARG A 199 -0.02 -3.74 18.57
N ASP A 200 0.12 -2.44 18.31
CA ASP A 200 1.36 -1.66 18.42
C ASP A 200 1.01 -0.33 19.10
N GLY A 201 1.06 -0.30 20.43
CA GLY A 201 0.60 0.84 21.23
C GLY A 201 -0.89 1.16 21.08
N ASP A 202 -1.17 2.35 20.56
CA ASP A 202 -2.49 2.89 20.21
C ASP A 202 -2.89 2.65 18.73
N ALA A 203 -2.16 1.74 18.05
CA ALA A 203 -2.44 1.34 16.69
C ALA A 203 -2.61 -0.18 16.51
N TRP A 204 -3.29 -0.54 15.42
CA TRP A 204 -3.20 -1.84 14.79
C TRP A 204 -2.23 -1.77 13.61
N ARG A 205 -1.19 -2.61 13.61
CA ARG A 205 -0.23 -2.72 12.52
C ARG A 205 -0.51 -3.96 11.68
N THR A 206 -0.70 -3.77 10.38
CA THR A 206 -0.85 -4.88 9.43
C THR A 206 0.49 -5.55 9.13
N SER A 207 0.48 -6.86 8.84
CA SER A 207 1.67 -7.57 8.39
C SER A 207 2.11 -7.13 7.00
N LYS A 208 3.44 -7.03 6.78
CA LYS A 208 4.07 -6.54 5.53
C LYS A 208 3.60 -5.16 5.09
N ASP A 209 3.02 -4.40 6.01
CA ASP A 209 2.43 -3.10 5.74
C ASP A 209 1.36 -3.11 4.61
N ARG A 210 0.58 -4.20 4.52
CA ARG A 210 -0.47 -4.41 3.50
C ARG A 210 -1.87 -4.57 4.08
N VAL A 211 -2.83 -3.91 3.43
CA VAL A 211 -4.27 -3.94 3.73
C VAL A 211 -5.02 -4.75 2.66
N ALA A 212 -4.72 -4.51 1.38
CA ALA A 212 -5.34 -5.15 0.24
C ALA A 212 -4.91 -6.60 0.10
N SER A 213 -5.85 -7.47 -0.27
CA SER A 213 -5.57 -8.87 -0.57
C SER A 213 -4.99 -9.00 -1.97
N ARG A 214 -4.19 -10.04 -2.18
CA ARG A 214 -3.73 -10.39 -3.54
C ARG A 214 -4.92 -10.60 -4.46
N GLY A 215 -4.90 -9.92 -5.60
CA GLY A 215 -5.93 -9.95 -6.62
C GLY A 215 -6.98 -8.84 -6.51
N ASP A 216 -6.99 -8.03 -5.45
CA ASP A 216 -8.00 -6.98 -5.28
C ASP A 216 -7.92 -5.93 -6.40
N GLU A 217 -6.72 -5.62 -6.90
CA GLU A 217 -6.54 -4.70 -8.04
C GLU A 217 -7.11 -5.23 -9.37
N LYS A 218 -7.47 -6.52 -9.44
CA LYS A 218 -8.17 -7.12 -10.60
C LYS A 218 -9.66 -6.77 -10.65
N LEU A 219 -10.27 -6.47 -9.49
CA LEU A 219 -11.71 -6.24 -9.39
C LEU A 219 -12.10 -4.99 -10.19
N GLY A 220 -13.16 -5.08 -10.98
CA GLY A 220 -13.59 -3.99 -11.86
C GLY A 220 -12.79 -3.82 -13.16
N LEU A 221 -11.77 -4.65 -13.44
CA LEU A 221 -11.14 -4.65 -14.76
C LEU A 221 -12.05 -5.30 -15.80
N SER A 222 -12.10 -4.71 -16.99
CA SER A 222 -12.69 -5.33 -18.18
C SER A 222 -11.92 -6.57 -18.60
N ASP A 223 -12.53 -7.45 -19.40
CA ASP A 223 -11.84 -8.63 -19.90
C ASP A 223 -10.65 -8.27 -20.80
N SER A 224 -10.73 -7.18 -21.55
CA SER A 224 -9.59 -6.65 -22.31
C SER A 224 -8.41 -6.30 -21.39
N GLN A 225 -8.68 -5.58 -20.29
CA GLN A 225 -7.63 -5.22 -19.31
C GLN A 225 -7.08 -6.45 -18.58
N LYS A 226 -7.89 -7.48 -18.30
CA LYS A 226 -7.40 -8.75 -17.75
C LYS A 226 -6.47 -9.48 -18.73
N HIS A 227 -6.79 -9.45 -20.03
CA HIS A 227 -5.91 -10.01 -21.06
C HIS A 227 -4.62 -9.20 -21.19
N GLU A 228 -4.69 -7.86 -21.13
CA GLU A 228 -3.51 -6.99 -21.10
C GLU A 228 -2.62 -7.33 -19.89
N ALA A 229 -3.19 -7.41 -18.69
CA ALA A 229 -2.45 -7.80 -17.49
C ALA A 229 -1.79 -9.19 -17.63
N ALA A 230 -2.48 -10.16 -18.22
CA ALA A 230 -1.93 -11.49 -18.48
C ALA A 230 -0.80 -11.47 -19.50
N ALA A 231 -0.90 -10.65 -20.56
CA ALA A 231 0.18 -10.46 -21.54
C ALA A 231 1.42 -9.85 -20.88
N LEU A 232 1.23 -8.82 -20.04
CA LEU A 232 2.33 -8.21 -19.27
C LEU A 232 3.00 -9.22 -18.34
N ALA A 233 2.23 -10.14 -17.74
CA ALA A 233 2.78 -11.17 -16.87
C ALA A 233 3.62 -12.20 -17.63
N ARG A 234 3.26 -12.52 -18.88
CA ARG A 234 4.06 -13.43 -19.72
C ARG A 234 5.39 -12.82 -20.14
N GLU A 235 5.45 -11.50 -20.35
CA GLU A 235 6.73 -10.79 -20.60
C GLU A 235 7.71 -10.95 -19.43
N ASP A 236 7.19 -11.18 -18.23
CA ASP A 236 7.97 -11.41 -17.03
C ASP A 236 8.45 -12.87 -16.86
N GLY A 237 7.83 -13.81 -17.57
CA GLY A 237 8.07 -15.24 -17.58
C GLY A 237 6.83 -16.01 -18.08
N ASP A 238 7.02 -16.99 -18.97
CA ASP A 238 5.93 -17.63 -19.74
C ASP A 238 4.79 -18.21 -18.87
N ASP A 239 5.11 -18.74 -17.68
CA ASP A 239 4.13 -19.33 -16.75
C ASP A 239 3.70 -18.39 -15.61
N LYS A 240 4.12 -17.12 -15.62
CA LYS A 240 3.83 -16.19 -14.53
C LYS A 240 2.37 -15.72 -14.60
N LYS A 241 1.60 -16.01 -13.55
CA LYS A 241 0.25 -15.47 -13.39
C LYS A 241 0.30 -13.96 -13.10
N PRO A 242 -0.61 -13.15 -13.66
CA PRO A 242 -0.66 -11.72 -13.35
C PRO A 242 -0.83 -11.47 -11.85
N SER A 243 0.02 -10.59 -11.34
CA SER A 243 -0.02 -10.04 -9.98
C SER A 243 -0.74 -8.70 -9.95
N ASP A 244 -0.96 -8.17 -8.74
CA ASP A 244 -1.55 -6.85 -8.47
C ASP A 244 -0.92 -5.76 -9.35
N PHE A 245 0.42 -5.73 -9.41
CA PHE A 245 1.18 -4.85 -10.31
C PHE A 245 0.71 -4.89 -11.77
N HIS A 246 0.44 -6.08 -12.32
CA HIS A 246 -0.01 -6.24 -13.70
C HIS A 246 -1.44 -5.72 -13.89
N PHE A 247 -2.30 -5.92 -12.89
CA PHE A 247 -3.66 -5.38 -12.91
C PHE A 247 -3.68 -3.85 -12.81
N ARG A 248 -2.89 -3.27 -11.90
CA ARG A 248 -2.66 -1.81 -11.80
C ARG A 248 -2.17 -1.22 -13.11
N SER A 249 -1.25 -1.92 -13.77
CA SER A 249 -0.69 -1.53 -15.07
C SER A 249 -1.75 -1.43 -16.17
N ALA A 250 -2.66 -2.40 -16.21
CA ALA A 250 -3.73 -2.44 -17.22
C ALA A 250 -4.89 -1.48 -16.89
N ARG A 251 -5.09 -1.12 -15.62
CA ARG A 251 -6.16 -0.20 -15.19
C ARG A 251 -6.04 1.19 -15.80
N LYS A 252 -4.81 1.72 -15.88
CA LYS A 252 -4.48 3.03 -16.46
C LYS A 252 -5.13 4.26 -15.80
N LYS A 253 -5.77 4.11 -14.64
CA LYS A 253 -6.29 5.19 -13.78
C LYS A 253 -6.07 4.88 -12.30
N PRO A 254 -6.06 5.89 -11.42
CA PRO A 254 -5.98 5.68 -9.98
C PRO A 254 -7.12 4.79 -9.46
N LEU A 255 -6.85 4.05 -8.39
CA LEU A 255 -7.81 3.20 -7.72
C LEU A 255 -7.72 3.42 -6.21
N LEU A 256 -8.82 3.87 -5.61
CA LEU A 256 -9.00 3.84 -4.15
C LEU A 256 -9.69 2.53 -3.76
N MET A 257 -9.08 1.76 -2.88
CA MET A 257 -9.73 0.62 -2.22
C MET A 257 -10.01 0.98 -0.78
N VAL A 258 -11.24 0.78 -0.33
CA VAL A 258 -11.71 1.03 1.03
C VAL A 258 -12.06 -0.31 1.66
N HIS A 259 -11.58 -0.56 2.87
CA HIS A 259 -11.72 -1.81 3.58
C HIS A 259 -12.17 -1.55 5.02
N VAL A 260 -12.87 -2.53 5.62
CA VAL A 260 -13.01 -2.62 7.07
C VAL A 260 -12.32 -3.91 7.52
N LEU A 261 -11.30 -3.80 8.36
CA LEU A 261 -10.55 -4.95 8.87
C LEU A 261 -11.10 -5.39 10.21
N GLY A 262 -11.17 -6.71 10.40
CA GLY A 262 -11.37 -7.35 11.69
C GLY A 262 -10.04 -7.94 12.18
N PRO A 263 -9.22 -7.21 12.96
CA PRO A 263 -7.96 -7.74 13.47
C PRO A 263 -8.23 -8.89 14.45
N VAL A 264 -7.62 -10.06 14.20
CA VAL A 264 -7.80 -11.24 15.06
C VAL A 264 -6.77 -11.20 16.19
N GLY A 265 -7.19 -11.57 17.40
CA GLY A 265 -6.34 -11.51 18.60
C GLY A 265 -6.50 -10.23 19.44
N GLY A 266 -7.45 -9.38 19.06
CA GLY A 266 -7.93 -8.23 19.83
C GLY A 266 -9.37 -8.37 20.28
N ASP A 267 -10.09 -7.24 20.30
CA ASP A 267 -11.54 -7.21 20.42
C ASP A 267 -12.17 -7.90 19.19
N PRO A 268 -12.90 -9.03 19.35
CA PRO A 268 -13.46 -9.79 18.24
C PRO A 268 -14.49 -9.00 17.43
N ASP A 269 -15.05 -7.94 18.01
CA ASP A 269 -16.00 -7.04 17.36
C ASP A 269 -15.32 -5.78 16.81
N ALA A 270 -13.98 -5.70 16.86
CA ALA A 270 -13.24 -4.58 16.31
C ALA A 270 -13.45 -4.48 14.79
N ARG A 271 -13.89 -3.30 14.36
CA ARG A 271 -14.03 -2.93 12.97
C ARG A 271 -13.12 -1.73 12.72
N VAL A 272 -12.15 -1.92 11.85
CA VAL A 272 -11.06 -0.95 11.66
C VAL A 272 -11.03 -0.53 10.19
N PRO A 273 -11.63 0.62 9.84
CA PRO A 273 -11.55 1.19 8.50
C PRO A 273 -10.12 1.41 8.06
N SER A 274 -9.86 1.12 6.78
CA SER A 274 -8.54 1.23 6.16
C SER A 274 -8.70 1.47 4.66
N PHE A 275 -7.63 1.93 4.02
CA PHE A 275 -7.62 2.17 2.58
C PHE A 275 -6.31 1.78 1.92
N GLY A 276 -6.38 1.53 0.62
CA GLY A 276 -5.23 1.43 -0.28
C GLY A 276 -5.45 2.36 -1.48
N LEU A 277 -4.51 3.25 -1.76
CA LEU A 277 -4.55 4.14 -2.92
C LEU A 277 -3.51 3.70 -3.93
N SER A 278 -3.97 3.17 -5.06
CA SER A 278 -3.16 2.62 -6.13
C SER A 278 -3.06 3.58 -7.30
N PHE A 279 -1.85 3.71 -7.84
CA PHE A 279 -1.56 4.64 -8.93
C PHE A 279 -1.11 3.91 -10.18
N PRO A 280 -1.62 4.30 -11.35
CA PRO A 280 -1.09 3.80 -12.59
C PRO A 280 0.37 4.23 -12.77
N PRO A 281 1.12 3.46 -13.55
CA PRO A 281 2.48 3.84 -13.96
C PRO A 281 2.53 5.02 -14.93
N GLY A 282 3.75 5.41 -15.32
CA GLY A 282 3.97 6.37 -16.41
C GLY A 282 4.20 7.79 -15.93
N HIS A 283 4.30 8.00 -14.62
CA HIS A 283 4.46 9.32 -14.00
C HIS A 283 5.75 9.41 -13.19
N TYR A 284 6.82 8.87 -13.75
CA TYR A 284 8.14 8.76 -13.10
C TYR A 284 8.85 10.10 -12.82
N GLN A 285 8.31 11.21 -13.32
CA GLN A 285 8.83 12.56 -13.09
C GLN A 285 7.93 13.39 -12.16
N THR A 286 6.78 12.86 -11.75
CA THR A 286 5.90 13.53 -10.81
C THR A 286 6.41 13.24 -9.40
N GLU A 287 6.76 14.28 -8.65
CA GLU A 287 7.30 14.14 -7.30
C GLU A 287 6.47 14.97 -6.33
N VAL A 288 6.33 14.48 -5.10
CA VAL A 288 5.73 15.23 -4.01
C VAL A 288 6.69 15.32 -2.85
N GLU A 289 6.77 16.51 -2.27
CA GLU A 289 7.63 16.78 -1.13
C GLU A 289 7.03 16.20 0.15
N VAL A 290 7.87 15.51 0.91
CA VAL A 290 7.55 15.00 2.25
C VAL A 290 8.62 15.49 3.22
N VAL A 291 8.18 16.06 4.34
CA VAL A 291 9.08 16.47 5.41
C VAL A 291 9.39 15.24 6.27
N ALA A 292 10.62 14.73 6.17
CA ALA A 292 11.09 13.60 6.93
C ALA A 292 11.88 14.08 8.15
N ASN A 293 11.53 13.56 9.33
CA ASN A 293 12.39 13.59 10.52
C ASN A 293 13.04 12.20 10.69
N GLN A 294 14.01 12.08 11.60
CA GLN A 294 14.74 10.82 11.84
C GLN A 294 13.78 9.63 12.12
N VAL A 295 12.75 9.84 12.94
CA VAL A 295 11.73 8.83 13.28
C VAL A 295 10.95 8.36 12.05
N TRP A 296 10.60 9.29 11.14
CA TRP A 296 9.92 8.97 9.88
C TRP A 296 10.80 8.09 8.98
N ILE A 297 12.10 8.38 8.92
CA ILE A 297 13.06 7.61 8.13
C ILE A 297 13.24 6.20 8.69
N GLU A 298 13.48 6.07 9.99
CA GLU A 298 13.64 4.77 10.67
C GLU A 298 12.40 3.88 10.50
N ARG A 299 11.20 4.49 10.51
CA ARG A 299 9.93 3.78 10.29
C ARG A 299 9.73 3.34 8.84
N MET A 300 10.16 4.14 7.87
CA MET A 300 10.13 3.76 6.46
C MET A 300 11.14 2.65 6.12
N GLN A 301 12.24 2.57 6.88
CA GLN A 301 13.29 1.55 6.71
C GLN A 301 13.01 0.23 7.46
N GLY A 302 11.93 0.17 8.23
CA GLY A 302 11.52 -1.04 8.92
C GLY A 302 12.35 -1.36 10.16
N GLY A 303 12.54 -0.40 11.07
CA GLY A 303 12.88 -0.66 12.48
C GLY A 303 14.26 -1.26 12.76
N SER A 304 15.12 -0.45 13.38
CA SER A 304 16.45 -0.77 13.91
C SER A 304 17.53 -1.12 12.88
N PHE A 305 18.28 -0.10 12.46
CA PHE A 305 19.72 -0.29 12.45
C PHE A 305 20.12 -0.31 13.93
N ASP A 306 20.32 -1.50 14.51
CA ASP A 306 21.38 -1.59 15.50
C ASP A 306 22.62 -1.22 14.70
N THR A 307 23.05 0.03 14.84
CA THR A 307 24.41 0.39 14.48
C THR A 307 25.27 -0.64 15.21
N PRO A 308 26.04 -1.49 14.50
CA PRO A 308 27.14 -2.18 15.16
C PRO A 308 27.91 -1.05 15.85
N ASP A 309 28.01 -1.13 17.17
CA ASP A 309 28.90 -0.26 17.93
C ASP A 309 30.17 -0.10 17.10
N GLU A 310 30.53 1.14 16.80
CA GLU A 310 31.82 1.44 16.23
C GLU A 310 32.83 0.78 17.17
N GLU A 311 33.35 -0.39 16.77
CA GLU A 311 34.59 -0.91 17.32
C GLU A 311 35.58 0.22 17.05
N GLU A 312 35.83 1.03 18.08
CA GLU A 312 36.95 1.95 18.13
C GLU A 312 38.19 1.07 17.95
N ASP A 313 38.65 0.96 16.70
CA ASP A 313 40.04 0.67 16.36
C ASP A 313 40.90 1.73 17.04
N TYR A 314 41.23 1.51 18.31
CA TYR A 314 42.44 2.04 18.91
C TYR A 314 43.55 1.03 18.67
N ASP A 315 44.33 1.32 17.63
CA ASP A 315 45.71 0.86 17.52
C ASP A 315 46.46 1.21 18.81
N GLU A 316 46.99 0.19 19.49
CA GLU A 316 48.32 0.20 20.13
C GLU A 316 48.94 -1.21 20.19
#